data_AF-A0A7C9BGU5-F1
#
_entry.id   AF-A0A7C9BGU5-F1
#
_cell.length_a   1.000
_cell.length_b   1.000
_cell.length_c   1.000
_cell.angle_alpha   90.00
_cell.angle_beta   90.00
_cell.angle_gamma   90.00
#
_symmetry.space_group_name_H-M   'P 1'
#
loop_
_entity.id
_entity.type
_entity.pdbx_description
1 polymer ?
#
loop_
_entity_poly.entity_id
_entity_poly.type
_entity_poly.pdbx_seq_one_letter_code
_entity_poly.pdbx_strand_id
1 'polypeptide(L)'
;MKRIIFLVLPQLASIANAQTTTQPFHFSVVQSVGTNGADSKNRNYHFSLNLLSGTVNSIKGVEIGALYNQNQGDLTGCQSSGLLNVTKGNVTGYQTAGLTNISGDVKGFQEAGLSNHAQNVNGVQLAGLANTAKEVFGVQLGGLFNKATRLRGYQIGLINISDSIEKGGGIGLVNVYRNGGYREVEVFFADYQHVGLSYKSGVESLYSIVSLGYNSLDTPLFSAGFGIGSLTGLKADWYFKPEIIWYNYLTKDLSFKTATQSTHLRLGIMKRMNKLSLTLYPSVYYANIPKGLEGKLTKTGEFKPFAQNKNGQFGFGLGLGIAFLK
;
A
#
# COMPACT_ATOMS: atom_id res chain seq x y z
N MET A 1 -23.77 -57.98 43.97
CA MET A 1 -23.54 -56.55 43.67
C MET A 1 -22.30 -56.11 44.46
N LYS A 2 -21.10 -56.19 43.87
CA LYS A 2 -20.23 -55.06 43.45
C LYS A 2 -20.09 -53.93 44.48
N ARG A 3 -18.88 -53.76 45.04
CA ARG A 3 -17.99 -52.59 44.80
C ARG A 3 -16.65 -52.77 45.54
N ILE A 4 -15.59 -53.06 44.78
CA ILE A 4 -14.19 -52.89 45.19
C ILE A 4 -13.80 -51.47 44.76
N ILE A 5 -13.36 -50.65 45.71
CA ILE A 5 -12.87 -49.29 45.46
C ILE A 5 -11.36 -49.41 45.20
N PHE A 6 -10.96 -49.25 43.93
CA PHE A 6 -9.57 -49.03 43.56
C PHE A 6 -9.20 -47.57 43.83
N LEU A 7 -8.30 -47.35 44.79
CA LEU A 7 -7.63 -46.08 44.98
C LEU A 7 -6.58 -45.92 43.88
N VAL A 8 -6.92 -45.18 42.83
CA VAL A 8 -5.96 -44.72 41.82
C VAL A 8 -5.36 -43.40 42.35
N LEU A 9 -4.11 -43.47 42.81
CA LEU A 9 -3.28 -42.28 43.02
C LEU A 9 -3.02 -41.62 41.67
N PRO A 10 -3.40 -40.34 41.44
CA PRO A 10 -2.93 -39.63 40.28
C PRO A 10 -1.44 -39.32 40.51
N GLN A 11 -0.57 -39.91 39.70
CA GLN A 11 0.78 -39.38 39.52
C GLN A 11 0.63 -37.96 38.98
N LEU A 12 0.78 -36.97 39.86
CA LEU A 12 1.09 -35.60 39.50
C LEU A 12 2.47 -35.60 38.85
N ALA A 13 2.53 -35.99 37.57
CA ALA A 13 3.62 -35.60 36.71
C ALA A 13 3.56 -34.09 36.63
N SER A 14 4.40 -33.43 37.42
CA SER A 14 4.73 -32.03 37.22
C SER A 14 5.23 -31.92 35.78
N ILE A 15 4.37 -31.43 34.88
CA ILE A 15 4.83 -30.84 33.63
C ILE A 15 5.50 -29.54 34.07
N ALA A 16 6.69 -29.66 34.62
CA ALA A 16 7.60 -28.54 34.70
C ALA A 16 7.81 -28.13 33.26
N ASN A 17 7.24 -26.97 32.89
CA ASN A 17 7.72 -26.21 31.75
C ASN A 17 9.23 -26.10 31.95
N ALA A 18 10.00 -26.94 31.26
CA ALA A 18 11.43 -26.75 31.15
C ALA A 18 11.58 -25.42 30.41
N GLN A 19 11.69 -24.33 31.18
CA GLN A 19 12.15 -23.06 30.66
C GLN A 19 13.51 -23.37 30.06
N THR A 20 13.55 -23.46 28.73
CA THR A 20 14.78 -23.67 27.99
C THR A 20 15.68 -22.49 28.33
N THR A 21 16.67 -22.75 29.21
CA THR A 21 17.63 -21.75 29.66
C THR A 21 18.18 -21.05 28.45
N THR A 22 18.01 -19.73 28.40
CA THR A 22 18.49 -18.94 27.26
C THR A 22 20.00 -18.91 27.34
N GLN A 23 20.65 -19.44 26.32
CA GLN A 23 22.09 -19.51 26.25
C GLN A 23 22.65 -18.15 25.79
N PRO A 24 23.86 -17.78 26.21
CA PRO A 24 24.40 -16.47 25.88
C PRO A 24 24.67 -16.31 24.37
N PHE A 25 25.12 -17.37 23.70
CA PHE A 25 25.72 -17.26 22.37
C PHE A 25 25.44 -18.49 21.50
N HIS A 26 25.16 -18.25 20.23
CA HIS A 26 25.11 -19.24 19.15
C HIS A 26 26.00 -18.79 17.98
N PHE A 27 26.69 -19.73 17.36
CA PHE A 27 27.38 -19.54 16.09
C PHE A 27 27.13 -20.73 15.17
N SER A 28 26.84 -20.48 13.89
CA SER A 28 26.80 -21.53 12.87
C SER A 28 27.43 -21.11 11.56
N VAL A 29 28.07 -22.06 10.89
CA VAL A 29 28.54 -21.89 9.50
C VAL A 29 27.37 -22.18 8.56
N VAL A 30 26.79 -23.36 8.71
CA VAL A 30 25.54 -23.77 8.06
C VAL A 30 24.65 -24.44 9.11
N GLN A 31 23.38 -24.68 8.76
CA GLN A 31 22.47 -25.44 9.61
C GLN A 31 23.15 -26.73 10.12
N SER A 32 23.07 -26.95 11.43
CA SER A 32 23.68 -28.09 12.15
C SER A 32 25.20 -28.10 12.29
N VAL A 33 25.94 -27.15 11.69
CA VAL A 33 27.40 -27.03 11.82
C VAL A 33 27.70 -25.76 12.61
N GLY A 34 27.85 -25.91 13.93
CA GLY A 34 27.99 -24.79 14.86
C GLY A 34 27.83 -25.20 16.32
N THR A 35 27.65 -24.21 17.19
CA THR A 35 27.33 -24.43 18.61
C THR A 35 26.03 -25.23 18.75
N ASN A 36 26.06 -26.31 19.53
CA ASN A 36 24.94 -27.24 19.76
C ASN A 36 24.43 -28.00 18.52
N GLY A 37 25.11 -27.90 17.38
CA GLY A 37 24.80 -28.66 16.16
C GLY A 37 23.32 -28.63 15.80
N ALA A 38 22.73 -29.78 15.47
CA ALA A 38 21.32 -29.89 15.10
C ALA A 38 20.34 -29.58 16.25
N ASP A 39 20.79 -29.55 17.50
CA ASP A 39 19.97 -29.27 18.67
C ASP A 39 19.78 -27.75 18.90
N SER A 40 20.51 -26.90 18.15
CA SER A 40 20.33 -25.45 18.19
C SER A 40 18.87 -25.04 17.94
N LYS A 41 18.15 -25.77 17.07
CA LYS A 41 16.74 -25.57 16.73
C LYS A 41 15.77 -25.69 17.92
N ASN A 42 16.21 -26.31 19.02
CA ASN A 42 15.43 -26.51 20.24
C ASN A 42 15.90 -25.60 21.39
N ARG A 43 16.85 -24.68 21.14
CA ARG A 43 17.49 -23.85 22.18
C ARG A 43 17.29 -22.36 21.92
N ASN A 44 17.19 -21.60 23.01
CA ASN A 44 17.02 -20.16 22.99
C ASN A 44 18.37 -19.47 23.18
N TYR A 45 18.59 -18.33 22.52
CA TYR A 45 19.84 -17.58 22.63
C TYR A 45 19.63 -16.08 22.81
N HIS A 46 20.56 -15.40 23.48
CA HIS A 46 20.63 -13.95 23.51
C HIS A 46 21.29 -13.36 22.26
N PHE A 47 22.36 -14.02 21.78
CA PHE A 47 23.08 -13.62 20.58
C PHE A 47 23.28 -14.80 19.64
N SER A 48 23.09 -14.60 18.33
CA SER A 48 23.31 -15.62 17.30
C SER A 48 24.03 -15.01 16.08
N LEU A 49 25.12 -15.65 15.64
CA LEU A 49 25.87 -15.27 14.44
C LEU A 49 25.93 -16.44 13.44
N ASN A 50 25.37 -16.24 12.25
CA ASN A 50 25.20 -17.28 11.25
C ASN A 50 25.96 -16.92 9.95
N LEU A 51 27.07 -17.60 9.66
CA LEU A 51 27.94 -17.26 8.52
C LEU A 51 27.28 -17.51 7.16
N LEU A 52 26.56 -18.62 6.99
CA LEU A 52 25.75 -18.87 5.77
C LEU A 52 24.31 -19.12 6.17
N SER A 53 24.08 -20.07 7.08
CA SER A 53 22.74 -20.35 7.61
C SER A 53 22.77 -20.73 9.07
N GLY A 54 21.74 -20.31 9.81
CA GLY A 54 21.52 -20.73 11.18
C GLY A 54 20.06 -21.01 11.47
N THR A 55 19.85 -22.00 12.33
CA THR A 55 18.52 -22.40 12.81
C THR A 55 18.57 -22.51 14.32
N VAL A 56 17.76 -21.72 15.02
CA VAL A 56 17.62 -21.80 16.48
C VAL A 56 16.15 -21.90 16.88
N ASN A 57 15.85 -22.11 18.17
CA ASN A 57 14.47 -22.02 18.63
C ASN A 57 14.01 -20.56 18.68
N SER A 58 14.52 -19.79 19.65
CA SER A 58 14.11 -18.40 19.86
C SER A 58 15.31 -17.49 20.14
N ILE A 59 15.18 -16.21 19.81
CA ILE A 59 16.19 -15.18 20.07
C ILE A 59 15.62 -14.13 21.04
N LYS A 60 16.40 -13.79 22.08
CA LYS A 60 16.13 -12.73 23.05
C LYS A 60 17.28 -11.73 23.07
N GLY A 61 17.47 -11.01 21.97
CA GLY A 61 18.58 -10.08 21.77
C GLY A 61 18.84 -9.84 20.29
N VAL A 62 19.96 -10.33 19.78
CA VAL A 62 20.43 -10.03 18.42
C VAL A 62 20.73 -11.31 17.65
N GLU A 63 20.24 -11.39 16.42
CA GLU A 63 20.63 -12.41 15.45
C GLU A 63 21.12 -11.78 14.16
N ILE A 64 22.30 -12.19 13.70
CA ILE A 64 22.93 -11.70 12.47
C ILE A 64 23.27 -12.91 11.60
N GLY A 65 22.82 -12.90 10.35
CA GLY A 65 23.12 -13.93 9.37
C GLY A 65 23.63 -13.35 8.07
N ALA A 66 24.63 -13.97 7.43
CA ALA A 66 25.07 -13.47 6.12
C ALA A 66 24.05 -13.79 5.03
N LEU A 67 23.41 -14.98 5.05
CA LEU A 67 22.39 -15.34 4.06
C LEU A 67 21.03 -15.64 4.72
N TYR A 68 20.99 -16.56 5.68
CA TYR A 68 19.72 -17.14 6.16
C TYR A 68 19.67 -17.30 7.68
N ASN A 69 18.61 -16.78 8.31
CA ASN A 69 18.29 -17.04 9.72
C ASN A 69 16.92 -17.71 9.84
N GLN A 70 16.82 -18.70 10.73
CA GLN A 70 15.55 -19.36 11.03
C GLN A 70 15.33 -19.56 12.54
N ASN A 71 14.19 -19.06 13.02
CA ASN A 71 13.70 -19.25 14.37
C ASN A 71 12.46 -20.14 14.35
N GLN A 72 12.48 -21.24 15.11
CA GLN A 72 11.30 -22.11 15.26
C GLN A 72 10.22 -21.48 16.17
N GLY A 73 10.63 -20.61 17.08
CA GLY A 73 9.80 -19.85 18.01
C GLY A 73 9.94 -18.35 17.77
N ASP A 74 10.07 -17.59 18.86
CA ASP A 74 9.92 -16.15 18.86
C ASP A 74 11.25 -15.41 18.70
N LEU A 75 11.17 -14.19 18.17
CA LEU A 75 12.22 -13.19 18.17
C LEU A 75 11.79 -12.03 19.07
N THR A 76 12.55 -11.74 20.11
CA THR A 76 12.47 -10.48 20.87
C THR A 76 13.80 -9.75 20.74
N GLY A 77 13.81 -8.64 20.00
CA GLY A 77 15.02 -7.85 19.72
C GLY A 77 15.23 -7.59 18.22
N CYS A 78 16.45 -7.81 17.72
CA CYS A 78 16.84 -7.51 16.34
C CYS A 78 17.27 -8.77 15.59
N GLN A 79 16.79 -8.94 14.35
CA GLN A 79 17.26 -9.99 13.45
C GLN A 79 17.60 -9.38 12.10
N SER A 80 18.80 -9.67 11.60
CA SER A 80 19.33 -9.15 10.34
C SER A 80 19.88 -10.28 9.49
N SER A 81 19.49 -10.35 8.22
CA SER A 81 20.05 -11.30 7.25
C SER A 81 20.39 -10.65 5.91
N GLY A 82 21.42 -11.15 5.23
CA GLY A 82 21.71 -10.68 3.87
C GLY A 82 20.68 -11.11 2.84
N LEU A 83 19.97 -12.24 3.02
CA LEU A 83 18.92 -12.67 2.09
C LEU A 83 17.56 -12.88 2.79
N LEU A 84 17.48 -13.79 3.76
CA LEU A 84 16.21 -14.28 4.27
C LEU A 84 16.20 -14.42 5.80
N ASN A 85 15.11 -13.95 6.42
CA ASN A 85 14.75 -14.34 7.79
C ASN A 85 13.42 -15.09 7.80
N VAL A 86 13.37 -16.18 8.56
CA VAL A 86 12.14 -16.92 8.82
C VAL A 86 11.95 -17.09 10.32
N THR A 87 10.95 -16.43 10.90
CA THR A 87 10.56 -16.59 12.31
C THR A 87 9.18 -17.23 12.35
N LYS A 88 9.10 -18.51 12.71
CA LYS A 88 7.80 -19.21 12.73
C LYS A 88 6.87 -18.71 13.83
N GLY A 89 7.43 -18.18 14.92
CA GLY A 89 6.68 -17.51 15.97
C GLY A 89 6.54 -16.01 15.72
N ASN A 90 6.52 -15.26 16.81
CA ASN A 90 6.26 -13.83 16.81
C ASN A 90 7.56 -13.02 16.83
N VAL A 91 7.53 -11.87 16.19
CA VAL A 91 8.59 -10.87 16.18
C VAL A 91 8.15 -9.69 17.04
N THR A 92 8.86 -9.42 18.12
CA THR A 92 8.76 -8.16 18.87
C THR A 92 10.09 -7.41 18.75
N GLY A 93 10.12 -6.37 17.92
CA GLY A 93 11.34 -5.59 17.66
C GLY A 93 11.56 -5.30 16.17
N TYR A 94 12.78 -5.53 15.68
CA TYR A 94 13.24 -5.17 14.34
C TYR A 94 13.69 -6.41 13.55
N GLN A 95 13.16 -6.59 12.35
CA GLN A 95 13.53 -7.69 11.46
C GLN A 95 13.88 -7.14 10.08
N THR A 96 15.13 -7.32 9.63
CA THR A 96 15.61 -6.85 8.32
C THR A 96 16.25 -7.95 7.50
N ALA A 97 15.93 -8.01 6.20
CA ALA A 97 16.51 -8.97 5.27
C ALA A 97 16.81 -8.31 3.93
N GLY A 98 17.91 -8.68 3.27
CA GLY A 98 18.19 -8.16 1.93
C GLY A 98 17.14 -8.54 0.89
N LEU A 99 16.44 -9.67 1.04
CA LEU A 99 15.35 -10.07 0.12
C LEU A 99 14.00 -10.21 0.81
N THR A 100 13.86 -11.12 1.80
CA THR A 100 12.54 -11.45 2.33
C THR A 100 12.54 -11.75 3.82
N ASN A 101 11.52 -11.25 4.52
CA ASN A 101 11.16 -11.71 5.86
C ASN A 101 9.85 -12.48 5.85
N ILE A 102 9.80 -13.58 6.61
CA ILE A 102 8.58 -14.34 6.90
C ILE A 102 8.45 -14.44 8.42
N SER A 103 7.29 -14.07 8.96
CA SER A 103 7.00 -14.09 10.38
C SER A 103 5.58 -14.54 10.71
N GLY A 104 5.33 -14.96 11.95
CA GLY A 104 4.00 -14.97 12.54
C GLY A 104 3.50 -13.55 12.76
N ASP A 105 3.28 -13.16 14.01
CA ASP A 105 2.87 -11.79 14.34
C ASP A 105 4.09 -10.87 14.46
N VAL A 106 3.97 -9.63 13.98
CA VAL A 106 4.99 -8.60 14.08
C VAL A 106 4.48 -7.48 14.96
N LYS A 107 5.19 -7.19 16.04
CA LYS A 107 5.06 -5.98 16.84
C LYS A 107 6.36 -5.18 16.74
N GLY A 108 6.39 -4.20 15.84
CA GLY A 108 7.59 -3.40 15.57
C GLY A 108 7.79 -3.12 14.08
N PHE A 109 9.01 -3.36 13.58
CA PHE A 109 9.41 -2.97 12.22
C PHE A 109 9.95 -4.18 11.44
N GLN A 110 9.44 -4.36 10.23
CA GLN A 110 9.85 -5.43 9.31
C GLN A 110 10.27 -4.82 7.97
N GLU A 111 11.54 -4.98 7.60
CA GLU A 111 12.12 -4.38 6.40
C GLU A 111 12.73 -5.44 5.49
N ALA A 112 12.40 -5.40 4.20
CA ALA A 112 13.05 -6.27 3.24
C ALA A 112 13.33 -5.58 1.91
N GLY A 113 14.40 -5.98 1.23
CA GLY A 113 14.67 -5.44 -0.12
C GLY A 113 13.57 -5.80 -1.12
N LEU A 114 12.94 -6.98 -1.00
CA LEU A 114 11.86 -7.40 -1.91
C LEU A 114 10.51 -7.54 -1.22
N SER A 115 10.38 -8.41 -0.20
CA SER A 115 9.05 -8.71 0.37
C SER A 115 9.01 -9.02 1.86
N ASN A 116 7.89 -8.66 2.49
CA ASN A 116 7.58 -9.07 3.85
C ASN A 116 6.25 -9.84 3.90
N HIS A 117 6.24 -10.93 4.67
CA HIS A 117 5.06 -11.74 4.91
C HIS A 117 4.86 -11.96 6.42
N ALA A 118 3.70 -11.57 6.93
CA ALA A 118 3.33 -11.75 8.33
C ALA A 118 1.89 -12.29 8.46
N GLN A 119 1.52 -12.83 9.61
CA GLN A 119 0.12 -13.09 9.94
C GLN A 119 -0.55 -11.77 10.35
N ASN A 120 -0.10 -11.17 11.46
CA ASN A 120 -0.59 -9.89 11.93
C ASN A 120 0.56 -8.90 12.08
N VAL A 121 0.29 -7.62 11.82
CA VAL A 121 1.28 -6.54 11.98
C VAL A 121 0.71 -5.45 12.86
N ASN A 122 1.41 -5.16 13.95
CA ASN A 122 1.25 -3.98 14.78
C ASN A 122 2.54 -3.15 14.68
N GLY A 123 2.58 -2.23 13.71
CA GLY A 123 3.78 -1.46 13.41
C GLY A 123 3.97 -1.19 11.92
N VAL A 124 5.18 -1.35 11.40
CA VAL A 124 5.54 -0.98 10.02
C VAL A 124 6.11 -2.17 9.25
N GLN A 125 5.63 -2.38 8.02
CA GLN A 125 6.31 -3.20 7.01
C GLN A 125 6.81 -2.31 5.88
N LEU A 126 8.09 -2.45 5.54
CA LEU A 126 8.73 -1.74 4.44
C LEU A 126 9.36 -2.75 3.47
N ALA A 127 8.98 -2.70 2.20
CA ALA A 127 9.50 -3.59 1.18
C ALA A 127 9.70 -2.89 -0.16
N GLY A 128 10.77 -3.24 -0.89
CA GLY A 128 10.98 -2.70 -2.24
C GLY A 128 9.90 -3.11 -3.23
N LEU A 129 9.33 -4.32 -3.10
CA LEU A 129 8.24 -4.79 -3.97
C LEU A 129 6.91 -4.91 -3.23
N ALA A 130 6.84 -5.74 -2.19
CA ALA A 130 5.54 -6.15 -1.65
C ALA A 130 5.48 -6.43 -0.14
N ASN A 131 4.40 -5.99 0.50
CA ASN A 131 4.06 -6.41 1.86
C ASN A 131 2.73 -7.16 1.89
N THR A 132 2.67 -8.27 2.63
CA THR A 132 1.44 -9.02 2.85
C THR A 132 1.26 -9.37 4.31
N ALA A 133 0.05 -9.12 4.83
CA ALA A 133 -0.39 -9.59 6.13
C ALA A 133 -1.89 -9.95 6.10
N LYS A 134 -2.40 -10.64 7.11
CA LYS A 134 -3.86 -10.80 7.29
C LYS A 134 -4.44 -9.57 7.97
N GLU A 135 -3.88 -9.18 9.12
CA GLU A 135 -4.30 -7.96 9.83
C GLU A 135 -3.15 -6.97 9.92
N VAL A 136 -3.46 -5.70 9.67
CA VAL A 136 -2.49 -4.59 9.75
C VAL A 136 -3.06 -3.50 10.63
N PHE A 137 -2.39 -3.26 11.76
CA PHE A 137 -2.51 -2.07 12.59
C PHE A 137 -1.23 -1.25 12.47
N GLY A 138 -1.20 -0.30 11.54
CA GLY A 138 0.00 0.51 11.27
C GLY A 138 0.21 0.83 9.80
N VAL A 139 1.43 0.69 9.29
CA VAL A 139 1.79 1.15 7.94
C VAL A 139 2.43 0.03 7.11
N GLN A 140 2.00 -0.13 5.86
CA GLN A 140 2.70 -0.91 4.84
C GLN A 140 3.22 0.02 3.74
N LEU A 141 4.53 0.01 3.50
CA LEU A 141 5.18 0.73 2.42
C LEU A 141 5.81 -0.28 1.46
N GLY A 142 5.21 -0.45 0.29
CA GLY A 142 5.61 -1.41 -0.74
C GLY A 142 5.76 -0.70 -2.07
N GLY A 143 6.86 -0.90 -2.80
CA GLY A 143 7.05 -0.22 -4.08
C GLY A 143 5.97 -0.56 -5.11
N LEU A 144 5.56 -1.83 -5.22
CA LEU A 144 4.53 -2.28 -6.16
C LEU A 144 3.18 -2.50 -5.49
N PHE A 145 3.09 -3.36 -4.47
CA PHE A 145 1.79 -3.63 -3.86
C PHE A 145 1.81 -3.92 -2.37
N ASN A 146 0.72 -3.58 -1.70
CA ASN A 146 0.45 -3.93 -0.31
C ASN A 146 -0.88 -4.69 -0.22
N LYS A 147 -0.90 -5.77 0.57
CA LYS A 147 -2.09 -6.60 0.78
C LYS A 147 -2.35 -6.84 2.26
N ALA A 148 -3.59 -6.58 2.67
CA ALA A 148 -4.12 -6.95 3.97
C ALA A 148 -5.52 -7.57 3.80
N THR A 149 -5.98 -8.42 4.73
CA THR A 149 -7.41 -8.77 4.80
C THR A 149 -8.17 -7.69 5.59
N ARG A 150 -7.62 -7.27 6.73
CA ARG A 150 -8.15 -6.18 7.58
C ARG A 150 -7.09 -5.11 7.77
N LEU A 151 -7.46 -3.87 7.47
CA LEU A 151 -6.57 -2.71 7.56
C LEU A 151 -7.11 -1.67 8.55
N ARG A 152 -6.28 -1.33 9.53
CA ARG A 152 -6.42 -0.16 10.39
C ARG A 152 -5.10 0.62 10.35
N GLY A 153 -4.97 1.49 9.35
CA GLY A 153 -3.75 2.25 9.09
C GLY A 153 -3.58 2.62 7.63
N TYR A 154 -2.33 2.74 7.17
CA TYR A 154 -2.02 3.27 5.84
C TYR A 154 -1.24 2.28 4.98
N GLN A 155 -1.58 2.22 3.69
CA GLN A 155 -0.82 1.51 2.68
C GLN A 155 -0.27 2.49 1.64
N ILE A 156 1.02 2.41 1.32
CA ILE A 156 1.69 3.27 0.34
C ILE A 156 2.39 2.38 -0.67
N GLY A 157 1.99 2.47 -1.93
CA GLY A 157 2.49 1.65 -3.03
C GLY A 157 1.63 1.81 -4.27
N LEU A 158 2.08 1.32 -5.43
CA LEU A 158 1.30 1.48 -6.67
C LEU A 158 -0.10 0.85 -6.56
N ILE A 159 -0.20 -0.31 -5.92
CA ILE A 159 -1.45 -1.06 -5.75
C ILE A 159 -1.67 -1.43 -4.28
N ASN A 160 -2.75 -0.94 -3.69
CA ASN A 160 -3.10 -1.24 -2.30
C ASN A 160 -4.41 -2.01 -2.27
N ILE A 161 -4.43 -3.18 -1.62
CA ILE A 161 -5.59 -4.07 -1.59
C ILE A 161 -5.93 -4.43 -0.15
N SER A 162 -7.19 -4.27 0.23
CA SER A 162 -7.73 -4.90 1.44
C SER A 162 -9.18 -5.37 1.29
N ASP A 163 -9.54 -6.44 1.99
CA ASP A 163 -10.94 -6.87 2.03
C ASP A 163 -11.78 -5.94 2.92
N SER A 164 -11.22 -5.41 3.99
CA SER A 164 -11.88 -4.42 4.84
C SER A 164 -10.91 -3.37 5.35
N ILE A 165 -11.36 -2.12 5.36
CA ILE A 165 -10.66 -1.00 5.97
C ILE A 165 -11.53 -0.38 7.06
N GLU A 166 -10.98 -0.31 8.28
CA GLU A 166 -11.69 0.23 9.45
C GLU A 166 -11.34 1.70 9.69
N LYS A 167 -10.07 2.06 9.48
CA LYS A 167 -9.56 3.43 9.62
C LYS A 167 -8.28 3.59 8.80
N GLY A 168 -8.08 4.76 8.23
CA GLY A 168 -6.90 5.11 7.43
C GLY A 168 -7.21 5.11 5.94
N GLY A 169 -6.27 4.70 5.10
CA GLY A 169 -6.42 4.76 3.64
C GLY A 169 -5.18 4.30 2.88
N GLY A 170 -5.17 4.55 1.58
CA GLY A 170 -4.07 4.18 0.70
C GLY A 170 -3.62 5.33 -0.19
N ILE A 171 -2.32 5.39 -0.46
CA ILE A 171 -1.75 6.24 -1.51
C ILE A 171 -1.14 5.31 -2.55
N GLY A 172 -1.67 5.39 -3.77
CA GLY A 172 -1.27 4.52 -4.87
C GLY A 172 -1.95 4.89 -6.18
N LEU A 173 -1.59 4.21 -7.26
CA LEU A 173 -2.33 4.34 -8.52
C LEU A 173 -3.75 3.76 -8.34
N VAL A 174 -3.84 2.63 -7.62
CA VAL A 174 -5.09 1.90 -7.40
C VAL A 174 -5.19 1.45 -5.95
N ASN A 175 -6.29 1.80 -5.27
CA ASN A 175 -6.56 1.39 -3.89
C ASN A 175 -7.91 0.68 -3.81
N VAL A 176 -7.91 -0.65 -3.68
CA VAL A 176 -9.12 -1.46 -3.66
C VAL A 176 -9.42 -1.94 -2.25
N TYR A 177 -10.42 -1.33 -1.63
CA TYR A 177 -10.97 -1.76 -0.34
C TYR A 177 -12.39 -2.28 -0.54
N ARG A 178 -12.64 -3.57 -0.28
CA ARG A 178 -13.94 -4.19 -0.57
C ARG A 178 -15.03 -3.68 0.37
N ASN A 179 -14.73 -3.60 1.67
CA ASN A 179 -15.61 -3.07 2.70
C ASN A 179 -14.97 -1.82 3.33
N GLY A 180 -15.73 -0.72 3.44
CA GLY A 180 -15.23 0.58 3.91
C GLY A 180 -14.48 1.41 2.86
N GLY A 181 -14.36 0.90 1.63
CA GLY A 181 -13.76 1.61 0.50
C GLY A 181 -14.74 2.48 -0.27
N TYR A 182 -14.18 3.41 -1.05
CA TYR A 182 -14.87 4.24 -2.02
C TYR A 182 -14.38 3.90 -3.43
N ARG A 183 -15.31 3.59 -4.34
CA ARG A 183 -15.02 3.44 -5.77
C ARG A 183 -16.06 4.17 -6.60
N GLU A 184 -15.57 4.83 -7.64
CA GLU A 184 -16.40 5.56 -8.59
C GLU A 184 -15.87 5.34 -10.00
N VAL A 185 -16.77 5.03 -10.93
CA VAL A 185 -16.50 5.10 -12.36
C VAL A 185 -17.30 6.27 -12.91
N GLU A 186 -16.62 7.26 -13.45
CA GLU A 186 -17.21 8.51 -13.92
C GLU A 186 -16.97 8.69 -15.41
N VAL A 187 -18.04 8.96 -16.16
CA VAL A 187 -17.95 9.59 -17.47
C VAL A 187 -18.17 11.08 -17.28
N PHE A 188 -17.26 11.91 -17.78
CA PHE A 188 -17.36 13.35 -17.67
C PHE A 188 -17.18 14.04 -19.01
N PHE A 189 -17.77 15.23 -19.11
CA PHE A 189 -17.67 16.14 -20.24
C PHE A 189 -17.14 17.46 -19.68
N ALA A 190 -16.10 18.01 -20.28
CA ALA A 190 -15.53 19.27 -19.85
C ALA A 190 -15.07 20.08 -21.06
N ASP A 191 -14.97 21.39 -20.90
CA ASP A 191 -14.45 22.28 -21.93
C ASP A 191 -13.01 21.92 -22.35
N TYR A 192 -12.21 21.36 -21.43
CA TYR A 192 -10.84 20.91 -21.70
C TYR A 192 -10.70 19.43 -22.11
N GLN A 193 -11.78 18.67 -21.97
CA GLN A 193 -11.88 17.24 -22.28
C GLN A 193 -13.30 16.95 -22.74
N HIS A 194 -13.54 16.93 -24.07
CA HIS A 194 -14.89 16.75 -24.63
C HIS A 194 -15.59 15.52 -24.03
N VAL A 195 -14.85 14.42 -23.87
CA VAL A 195 -15.30 13.26 -23.11
C VAL A 195 -14.13 12.67 -22.34
N GLY A 196 -14.38 12.23 -21.11
CA GLY A 196 -13.41 11.51 -20.31
C GLY A 196 -14.03 10.44 -19.43
N LEU A 197 -13.18 9.52 -19.01
CA LEU A 197 -13.48 8.38 -18.16
C LEU A 197 -12.51 8.40 -16.98
N SER A 198 -13.04 8.49 -15.76
CA SER A 198 -12.23 8.44 -14.54
C SER A 198 -12.61 7.24 -13.69
N TYR A 199 -11.60 6.52 -13.22
CA TYR A 199 -11.73 5.53 -12.16
C TYR A 199 -11.15 6.11 -10.88
N LYS A 200 -11.96 6.18 -9.82
CA LYS A 200 -11.56 6.69 -8.51
C LYS A 200 -11.60 5.54 -7.50
N SER A 201 -10.54 5.40 -6.70
CA SER A 201 -10.40 4.27 -5.77
C SER A 201 -9.63 4.65 -4.50
N GLY A 202 -10.15 4.25 -3.34
CA GLY A 202 -9.54 4.50 -2.03
C GLY A 202 -10.59 4.57 -0.92
N VAL A 203 -10.55 5.62 -0.12
CA VAL A 203 -11.56 5.95 0.89
C VAL A 203 -12.13 7.34 0.61
N GLU A 204 -13.31 7.66 1.15
CA GLU A 204 -13.94 8.96 0.88
C GLU A 204 -13.04 10.14 1.31
N SER A 205 -12.25 10.00 2.38
CA SER A 205 -11.33 11.04 2.85
C SER A 205 -10.08 11.22 1.96
N LEU A 206 -9.71 10.20 1.17
CA LEU A 206 -8.58 10.21 0.26
C LEU A 206 -8.71 9.08 -0.77
N TYR A 207 -8.97 9.43 -2.03
CA TYR A 207 -8.99 8.50 -3.15
C TYR A 207 -8.02 8.94 -4.24
N SER A 208 -7.50 7.93 -4.95
CA SER A 208 -6.72 8.13 -6.16
C SER A 208 -7.62 8.15 -7.37
N ILE A 209 -7.22 8.90 -8.39
CA ILE A 209 -7.95 9.09 -9.64
C ILE A 209 -7.03 8.66 -10.78
N VAL A 210 -7.50 7.74 -11.61
CA VAL A 210 -6.91 7.44 -12.92
C VAL A 210 -7.91 7.88 -13.97
N SER A 211 -7.48 8.74 -14.88
CA SER A 211 -8.38 9.41 -15.82
C SER A 211 -7.86 9.31 -17.25
N LEU A 212 -8.76 9.03 -18.18
CA LEU A 212 -8.52 9.06 -19.61
C LEU A 212 -9.47 10.07 -20.24
N GLY A 213 -9.04 10.76 -21.29
CA GLY A 213 -9.89 11.73 -21.98
C GLY A 213 -9.59 11.82 -23.46
N TYR A 214 -10.58 12.30 -24.21
CA TYR A 214 -10.52 12.51 -25.65
C TYR A 214 -11.06 13.89 -26.00
N ASN A 215 -10.31 14.61 -26.82
CA ASN A 215 -10.69 15.91 -27.37
C ASN A 215 -10.88 15.81 -28.87
N SER A 216 -12.10 16.12 -29.33
CA SER A 216 -12.46 16.16 -30.74
C SER A 216 -12.26 17.56 -31.31
N LEU A 217 -11.02 18.05 -31.30
CA LEU A 217 -10.62 19.30 -31.96
C LEU A 217 -10.17 19.02 -33.41
N ASP A 218 -9.78 20.06 -34.15
CA ASP A 218 -9.19 19.93 -35.51
C ASP A 218 -8.03 18.93 -35.56
N THR A 219 -7.28 18.83 -34.46
CA THR A 219 -6.34 17.73 -34.19
C THR A 219 -6.83 16.95 -32.96
N PRO A 220 -7.24 15.68 -33.10
CA PRO A 220 -7.73 14.90 -31.98
C PRO A 220 -6.60 14.61 -30.99
N LEU A 221 -6.90 14.79 -29.69
CA LEU A 221 -5.95 14.54 -28.60
C LEU A 221 -6.49 13.50 -27.64
N PHE A 222 -5.62 12.57 -27.26
CA PHE A 222 -5.85 11.67 -26.14
C PHE A 222 -5.22 12.27 -24.89
N SER A 223 -5.77 11.95 -23.74
CA SER A 223 -5.20 12.37 -22.47
C SER A 223 -5.22 11.23 -21.46
N ALA A 224 -4.16 11.18 -20.67
CA ALA A 224 -4.04 10.28 -19.54
C ALA A 224 -3.63 11.10 -18.32
N GLY A 225 -4.28 10.84 -17.19
CA GLY A 225 -4.06 11.60 -15.98
C GLY A 225 -4.13 10.77 -14.71
N PHE A 226 -3.43 11.29 -13.71
CA PHE A 226 -3.42 10.76 -12.35
C PHE A 226 -3.69 11.90 -11.37
N GLY A 227 -4.44 11.61 -10.32
CA GLY A 227 -4.81 12.60 -9.33
C GLY A 227 -5.20 12.00 -8.00
N ILE A 228 -5.52 12.90 -7.08
CA ILE A 228 -6.08 12.57 -5.78
C ILE A 228 -7.26 13.48 -5.49
N GLY A 229 -8.18 13.00 -4.67
CA GLY A 229 -9.31 13.79 -4.23
C GLY A 229 -9.83 13.34 -2.88
N SER A 230 -10.80 14.11 -2.39
CA SER A 230 -11.58 13.76 -1.21
C SER A 230 -13.05 14.00 -1.48
N LEU A 231 -13.90 13.43 -0.63
CA LEU A 231 -15.35 13.51 -0.69
C LEU A 231 -15.84 13.86 0.72
N THR A 232 -16.40 15.05 0.87
CA THR A 232 -16.96 15.51 2.14
C THR A 232 -18.47 15.66 2.01
N GLY A 233 -19.21 15.02 2.90
CA GLY A 233 -20.67 15.13 2.95
C GLY A 233 -21.13 16.53 3.34
N LEU A 234 -22.12 17.04 2.62
CA LEU A 234 -22.88 18.25 2.96
C LEU A 234 -24.28 17.83 3.45
N LYS A 235 -25.32 18.65 3.24
CA LYS A 235 -26.72 18.32 3.58
C LYS A 235 -27.42 17.61 2.43
N ALA A 236 -28.39 16.75 2.75
CA ALA A 236 -29.34 16.16 1.80
C ALA A 236 -28.68 15.51 0.56
N ASP A 237 -27.77 14.56 0.77
CA ASP A 237 -27.01 13.81 -0.26
C ASP A 237 -26.17 14.66 -1.23
N TRP A 238 -25.90 15.91 -0.87
CA TRP A 238 -24.90 16.73 -1.55
C TRP A 238 -23.52 16.50 -0.94
N TYR A 239 -22.49 16.60 -1.76
CA TYR A 239 -21.10 16.39 -1.36
C TYR A 239 -20.20 17.40 -2.07
N PHE A 240 -19.13 17.79 -1.38
CA PHE A 240 -18.04 18.58 -1.94
C PHE A 240 -16.86 17.65 -2.31
N LYS A 241 -16.32 17.82 -3.52
CA LYS A 241 -15.28 16.98 -4.14
C LYS A 241 -14.11 17.81 -4.65
N PRO A 242 -13.18 18.25 -3.78
CA PRO A 242 -11.94 18.83 -4.25
C PRO A 242 -11.04 17.72 -4.81
N GLU A 243 -10.65 17.87 -6.08
CA GLU A 243 -9.78 16.94 -6.79
C GLU A 243 -8.63 17.71 -7.43
N ILE A 244 -7.41 17.19 -7.32
CA ILE A 244 -6.27 17.66 -8.11
C ILE A 244 -5.86 16.55 -9.06
N ILE A 245 -5.82 16.87 -10.36
CA ILE A 245 -5.52 15.90 -11.41
C ILE A 245 -4.48 16.49 -12.33
N TRP A 246 -3.43 15.72 -12.59
CA TRP A 246 -2.46 16.01 -13.61
C TRP A 246 -2.76 15.20 -14.87
N TYR A 247 -2.80 15.86 -16.02
CA TYR A 247 -3.03 15.27 -17.34
C TYR A 247 -1.83 15.47 -18.25
N ASN A 248 -1.55 14.46 -19.06
CA ASN A 248 -0.72 14.57 -20.26
C ASN A 248 -1.62 14.40 -21.48
N TYR A 249 -1.52 15.33 -22.42
CA TYR A 249 -2.17 15.25 -23.71
C TYR A 249 -1.20 14.71 -24.75
N LEU A 250 -1.64 13.73 -25.51
CA LEU A 250 -0.88 13.00 -26.51
C LEU A 250 -1.59 13.14 -27.86
N THR A 251 -0.81 13.35 -28.90
CA THR A 251 -1.25 13.29 -30.29
C THR A 251 -1.50 11.83 -30.70
N LYS A 252 -2.18 11.61 -31.84
CA LYS A 252 -2.58 10.28 -32.33
C LYS A 252 -1.41 9.29 -32.51
N ASP A 253 -0.21 9.80 -32.74
CA ASP A 253 1.03 9.04 -32.87
C ASP A 253 1.67 8.65 -31.52
N LEU A 254 1.05 9.01 -30.39
CA LEU A 254 1.53 8.73 -29.01
C LEU A 254 2.96 9.26 -28.74
N SER A 255 3.37 10.32 -29.45
CA SER A 255 4.69 10.92 -29.26
C SER A 255 4.77 11.72 -27.96
N PHE A 256 5.61 11.26 -27.02
CA PHE A 256 5.89 11.96 -25.77
C PHE A 256 6.69 13.27 -25.97
N LYS A 257 7.30 13.47 -27.14
CA LYS A 257 8.04 14.70 -27.46
C LYS A 257 7.10 15.91 -27.64
N THR A 258 5.82 15.66 -27.85
CA THR A 258 4.77 16.66 -28.10
C THR A 258 3.68 16.64 -27.04
N ALA A 259 4.01 16.28 -25.80
CA ALA A 259 3.05 16.16 -24.72
C ALA A 259 2.79 17.50 -24.03
N THR A 260 1.60 18.07 -24.21
CA THR A 260 1.11 19.18 -23.37
C THR A 260 0.73 18.63 -22.01
N GLN A 261 1.14 19.31 -20.94
CA GLN A 261 0.82 18.90 -19.57
C GLN A 261 -0.10 19.91 -18.92
N SER A 262 -1.05 19.46 -18.12
CA SER A 262 -1.90 20.35 -17.35
C SER A 262 -2.17 19.79 -15.96
N THR A 263 -2.32 20.68 -14.99
CA THR A 263 -2.77 20.34 -13.65
C THR A 263 -4.08 21.09 -13.41
N HIS A 264 -5.13 20.35 -13.09
CA HIS A 264 -6.46 20.86 -12.82
C HIS A 264 -6.78 20.70 -11.34
N LEU A 265 -7.20 21.79 -10.70
CA LEU A 265 -7.91 21.77 -9.43
C LEU A 265 -9.40 21.84 -9.72
N ARG A 266 -10.13 20.73 -9.53
CA ARG A 266 -11.58 20.65 -9.67
C ARG A 266 -12.25 20.81 -8.31
N LEU A 267 -13.26 21.67 -8.23
CA LEU A 267 -14.02 21.95 -7.02
C LEU A 267 -15.44 21.40 -7.19
N GLY A 268 -15.56 20.08 -7.18
CA GLY A 268 -16.79 19.38 -7.53
C GLY A 268 -17.92 19.59 -6.51
N ILE A 269 -19.13 19.82 -6.99
CA ILE A 269 -20.37 19.74 -6.21
C ILE A 269 -21.18 18.57 -6.74
N MET A 270 -21.33 17.52 -5.92
CA MET A 270 -21.94 16.26 -6.32
C MET A 270 -23.28 16.07 -5.61
N LYS A 271 -24.30 15.65 -6.36
CA LYS A 271 -25.54 15.09 -5.82
C LYS A 271 -25.54 13.58 -6.00
N ARG A 272 -25.64 12.83 -4.90
CA ARG A 272 -25.79 11.36 -4.91
C ARG A 272 -27.26 10.98 -5.03
N MET A 273 -27.53 10.02 -5.92
CA MET A 273 -28.86 9.47 -6.21
C MET A 273 -28.75 7.93 -6.21
N ASN A 274 -28.69 7.34 -5.03
CA ASN A 274 -28.42 5.91 -4.84
C ASN A 274 -27.05 5.50 -5.43
N LYS A 275 -27.02 4.61 -6.44
CA LYS A 275 -25.78 4.16 -7.12
C LYS A 275 -25.29 5.12 -8.21
N LEU A 276 -26.08 6.14 -8.55
CA LEU A 276 -25.74 7.14 -9.53
C LEU A 276 -25.35 8.45 -8.81
N SER A 277 -24.48 9.23 -9.41
CA SER A 277 -24.20 10.59 -8.99
C SER A 277 -24.03 11.52 -10.18
N LEU A 278 -24.39 12.79 -9.98
CA LEU A 278 -24.13 13.87 -10.91
C LEU A 278 -23.22 14.88 -10.22
N THR A 279 -22.17 15.33 -10.90
CA THR A 279 -21.20 16.29 -10.35
C THR A 279 -20.99 17.45 -11.32
N LEU A 280 -21.01 18.67 -10.81
CA LEU A 280 -20.56 19.87 -11.52
C LEU A 280 -19.15 20.23 -11.05
N TYR A 281 -18.22 20.44 -11.99
CA TYR A 281 -16.80 20.70 -11.74
C TYR A 281 -16.38 22.08 -12.27
N PRO A 282 -16.61 23.18 -11.54
CA PRO A 282 -15.79 24.35 -11.74
C PRO A 282 -14.33 23.99 -11.42
N SER A 283 -13.40 24.44 -12.27
CA SER A 283 -11.99 24.12 -12.12
C SER A 283 -11.10 25.30 -12.49
N VAL A 284 -9.92 25.32 -11.88
CA VAL A 284 -8.81 26.18 -12.28
C VAL A 284 -7.68 25.27 -12.74
N TYR A 285 -7.04 25.60 -13.85
CA TYR A 285 -5.94 24.81 -14.36
C TYR A 285 -4.72 25.64 -14.69
N TYR A 286 -3.57 24.98 -14.64
CA TYR A 286 -2.32 25.44 -15.24
C TYR A 286 -1.92 24.46 -16.34
N ALA A 287 -1.69 24.95 -17.55
CA ALA A 287 -1.22 24.14 -18.67
C ALA A 287 0.17 24.62 -19.13
N ASN A 288 1.14 23.71 -19.15
CA ASN A 288 2.46 23.90 -19.74
C ASN A 288 2.40 23.48 -21.21
N ILE A 289 2.60 24.45 -22.09
CA ILE A 289 2.56 24.24 -23.54
C ILE A 289 4.00 24.29 -24.06
N PRO A 290 4.54 23.18 -24.60
CA PRO A 290 5.88 23.15 -25.15
C PRO A 290 6.05 24.16 -26.30
N LYS A 291 7.22 24.81 -26.34
CA LYS A 291 7.60 25.71 -27.45
C LYS A 291 7.54 24.96 -28.79
N GLY A 292 6.91 25.56 -29.80
CA GLY A 292 6.76 24.98 -31.15
C GLY A 292 5.43 24.27 -31.43
N LEU A 293 4.56 24.13 -30.41
CA LEU A 293 3.19 23.61 -30.57
C LEU A 293 2.12 24.71 -30.48
N GLU A 294 2.56 25.97 -30.55
CA GLU A 294 1.75 27.18 -30.49
C GLU A 294 0.77 27.23 -31.68
N GLY A 295 -0.53 27.33 -31.40
CA GLY A 295 -1.60 27.40 -32.40
C GLY A 295 -2.41 26.10 -32.56
N LYS A 296 -1.76 24.97 -32.93
CA LYS A 296 -2.46 23.70 -33.26
C LYS A 296 -2.74 22.79 -32.06
N LEU A 297 -1.99 22.92 -30.96
CA LEU A 297 -2.11 22.08 -29.76
C LEU A 297 -2.31 22.91 -28.48
N THR A 298 -2.46 24.23 -28.62
CA THR A 298 -2.67 25.21 -27.53
C THR A 298 -4.11 25.33 -27.05
N LYS A 299 -5.08 24.90 -27.85
CA LYS A 299 -6.49 24.86 -27.44
C LYS A 299 -6.70 23.63 -26.55
N THR A 300 -6.31 23.76 -25.29
CA THR A 300 -6.59 22.74 -24.27
C THR A 300 -7.96 22.92 -23.65
N GLY A 301 -8.75 23.91 -24.06
CA GLY A 301 -10.12 24.12 -23.61
C GLY A 301 -10.88 25.14 -24.44
N GLU A 302 -12.21 25.14 -24.33
CA GLU A 302 -13.09 26.09 -25.04
C GLU A 302 -13.02 27.51 -24.46
N PHE A 303 -12.78 27.64 -23.15
CA PHE A 303 -12.62 28.94 -22.51
C PHE A 303 -11.26 29.58 -22.77
N LYS A 304 -11.27 30.91 -22.95
CA LYS A 304 -10.04 31.68 -23.07
C LYS A 304 -9.28 31.65 -21.73
N PRO A 305 -7.96 31.38 -21.72
CA PRO A 305 -7.12 31.54 -20.54
C PRO A 305 -7.22 32.95 -19.98
N PHE A 306 -7.20 33.08 -18.66
CA PHE A 306 -7.23 34.40 -18.00
C PHE A 306 -5.83 34.97 -17.72
N ALA A 307 -4.80 34.14 -17.74
CA ALA A 307 -3.40 34.57 -17.69
C ALA A 307 -2.53 33.66 -18.55
N GLN A 308 -1.58 34.23 -19.27
CA GLN A 308 -0.65 33.49 -20.13
C GLN A 308 0.74 34.13 -20.07
N ASN A 309 1.77 33.28 -20.03
CA ASN A 309 3.16 33.69 -20.17
C ASN A 309 3.90 32.73 -21.12
N LYS A 310 5.20 32.97 -21.31
CA LYS A 310 6.07 32.14 -22.17
C LYS A 310 6.22 30.67 -21.75
N ASN A 311 5.79 30.30 -20.54
CA ASN A 311 5.94 28.97 -19.95
C ASN A 311 4.61 28.22 -19.84
N GLY A 312 3.46 28.88 -20.03
CA GLY A 312 2.16 28.25 -19.85
C GLY A 312 1.01 29.22 -19.69
N GLN A 313 -0.17 28.66 -19.43
CA GLN A 313 -1.43 29.39 -19.29
C GLN A 313 -2.23 28.92 -18.09
N PHE A 314 -2.89 29.88 -17.43
CA PHE A 314 -3.91 29.64 -16.42
C PHE A 314 -5.29 29.89 -17.03
N GLY A 315 -6.21 28.97 -16.77
CA GLY A 315 -7.57 29.06 -17.26
C GLY A 315 -8.59 28.53 -16.26
N PHE A 316 -9.85 28.87 -16.53
CA PHE A 316 -10.98 28.23 -15.90
C PHE A 316 -11.46 27.09 -16.78
N GLY A 317 -11.97 26.04 -16.15
CA GLY A 317 -12.68 24.97 -16.82
C GLY A 317 -14.00 24.67 -16.13
N LEU A 318 -14.94 24.14 -16.88
CA LEU A 318 -16.22 23.68 -16.38
C LEU A 318 -16.48 22.28 -16.91
N GLY A 319 -16.82 21.35 -16.01
CA GLY A 319 -17.18 20.00 -16.38
C GLY A 319 -18.45 19.50 -15.71
N LEU A 320 -19.06 18.49 -16.30
CA LEU A 320 -20.17 17.72 -15.77
C LEU A 320 -19.79 16.24 -15.77
N GLY A 321 -19.95 15.57 -14.64
CA GLY A 321 -19.66 14.16 -14.47
C GLY A 321 -20.90 13.35 -14.08
N ILE A 322 -21.05 12.19 -14.69
CA ILE A 322 -22.05 11.19 -14.35
C ILE A 322 -21.29 9.95 -13.88
N ALA A 323 -21.56 9.52 -12.65
CA ALA A 323 -20.76 8.51 -11.99
C ALA A 323 -21.60 7.37 -11.39
N PHE A 324 -21.07 6.15 -11.51
CA PHE A 324 -21.57 4.97 -10.83
C PHE A 324 -20.72 4.68 -9.58
N LEU A 325 -21.39 4.56 -8.43
CA LEU A 325 -20.77 4.36 -7.12
C LEU A 325 -20.86 2.87 -6.70
N LYS A 326 -19.79 2.35 -6.09
CA LYS A 326 -19.74 0.98 -5.56
C LYS A 326 -18.86 0.82 -4.32
#